data_AF-B4IKV2-F1
#
_entry.id   AF-B4IKV2-F1
#
_cell.length_a   1.000
_cell.length_b   1.000
_cell.length_c   1.000
_cell.angle_alpha   90.00
_cell.angle_beta   90.00
_cell.angle_gamma   90.00
#
_symmetry.space_group_name_H-M   'P 1'
#
loop_
_entity.id
_entity.type
_entity.pdbx_description
1 polymer ?
#
loop_
_entity_poly.entity_id
_entity_poly.type
_entity_poly.pdbx_seq_one_letter_code
_entity_poly.pdbx_strand_id
1 'polypeptide(L)'
;MTLNPQDILGFVKQLPTFEGAPGTLQKFIVSVEEVIMLIRGTDQTPYGQLLLRILRNKVIGKADEVLNMLDTKLEWDSIRDNLKRMYSCKKSEPILISEIQNQPVFPSGNCSMKLPD
;
A
#
# COMPACT_ATOMS: atom_id res chain seq x y z
N MET A 1 13.06 -18.06 15.28
CA MET A 1 13.75 -17.95 13.97
C MET A 1 14.25 -16.52 13.88
N THR A 2 15.57 -16.29 13.93
CA THR A 2 16.16 -14.96 13.78
C THR A 2 16.52 -14.76 12.32
N LEU A 3 15.81 -13.87 11.64
CA LEU A 3 16.18 -13.45 10.28
C LEU A 3 17.52 -12.73 10.34
N ASN A 4 18.45 -13.12 9.47
CA ASN A 4 19.73 -12.42 9.36
C ASN A 4 19.60 -11.22 8.38
N PRO A 5 20.54 -10.27 8.41
CA PRO A 5 20.52 -9.11 7.52
C PRO A 5 20.49 -9.42 6.01
N GLN A 6 21.02 -10.57 5.58
CA GLN A 6 21.00 -10.98 4.17
C GLN A 6 19.62 -11.48 3.75
N ASP A 7 18.90 -12.17 4.63
CA ASP A 7 17.53 -12.63 4.35
C ASP A 7 16.61 -11.44 4.09
N ILE A 8 16.73 -10.39 4.91
CA ILE A 8 15.97 -9.14 4.77
C ILE A 8 16.31 -8.44 3.45
N LEU A 9 17.60 -8.35 3.09
CA LEU A 9 18.02 -7.81 1.79
C LEU A 9 17.47 -8.65 0.62
N GLY A 10 17.36 -9.97 0.80
CA GLY A 10 16.71 -10.86 -0.14
C GLY A 10 15.25 -10.50 -0.38
N PHE A 11 14.48 -10.28 0.69
CA PHE A 11 13.08 -9.84 0.58
C PHE A 11 12.95 -8.47 -0.09
N VAL A 12 13.79 -7.50 0.28
CA VAL A 12 13.78 -6.16 -0.35
C VAL A 12 14.04 -6.24 -1.86
N LYS A 13 14.94 -7.12 -2.31
CA LYS A 13 15.22 -7.30 -3.74
C LYS A 13 14.00 -7.82 -4.50
N GLN A 14 13.16 -8.66 -3.89
CA GLN A 14 11.96 -9.22 -4.50
C GLN A 14 10.78 -8.25 -4.54
N LEU A 15 10.85 -7.12 -3.83
CA LEU A 15 9.77 -6.14 -3.86
C LEU A 15 9.53 -5.60 -5.28
N PRO A 16 8.25 -5.40 -5.65
CA PRO A 16 7.90 -4.79 -6.92
C PRO A 16 8.40 -3.35 -6.97
N THR A 17 8.64 -2.85 -8.17
CA THR A 17 8.85 -1.41 -8.40
C THR A 17 7.50 -0.70 -8.50
N PHE A 18 7.49 0.60 -8.18
CA PHE A 18 6.33 1.46 -8.34
C PHE A 18 6.65 2.66 -9.22
N GLU A 19 5.94 2.76 -10.35
CA GLU A 19 6.12 3.80 -11.37
C GLU A 19 5.02 4.87 -11.38
N GLY A 20 4.00 4.75 -10.50
CA GLY A 20 2.86 5.65 -10.47
C GLY A 20 1.59 5.13 -11.16
N ALA A 21 1.54 3.84 -11.51
CA ALA A 21 0.35 3.26 -12.13
C ALA A 21 -0.85 3.21 -11.15
N PRO A 22 -2.04 3.72 -11.55
CA PRO A 22 -3.25 3.59 -10.76
C PRO A 22 -3.60 2.12 -10.55
N GLY A 23 -3.81 1.70 -9.30
CA GLY A 23 -4.18 0.33 -8.92
C GLY A 23 -3.03 -0.56 -8.43
N THR A 24 -1.75 -0.21 -8.69
CA THR A 24 -0.61 -0.98 -8.15
C THR A 24 -0.07 -0.40 -6.84
N LEU A 25 -0.44 0.82 -6.50
CA LEU A 25 0.03 1.52 -5.29
C LEU A 25 -0.24 0.72 -4.01
N GLN A 26 -1.48 0.23 -3.83
CA GLN A 26 -1.83 -0.48 -2.60
C GLN A 26 -1.01 -1.77 -2.43
N LYS A 27 -0.83 -2.52 -3.52
CA LYS A 27 0.00 -3.73 -3.51
C LYS A 27 1.46 -3.42 -3.16
N PHE A 28 2.02 -2.36 -3.76
CA PHE A 28 3.36 -1.91 -3.44
C PHE A 28 3.51 -1.55 -1.96
N ILE A 29 2.58 -0.74 -1.42
CA ILE A 29 2.60 -0.31 -0.02
C ILE A 29 2.55 -1.51 0.93
N VAL A 30 1.64 -2.46 0.71
CA VAL A 30 1.50 -3.65 1.56
C VAL A 30 2.80 -4.46 1.57
N SER A 31 3.39 -4.72 0.39
CA SER A 31 4.64 -5.47 0.31
C SER A 31 5.80 -4.77 1.03
N VAL A 32 5.88 -3.44 0.97
CA VAL A 32 6.90 -2.68 1.70
C VAL A 32 6.63 -2.69 3.21
N GLU A 33 5.37 -2.56 3.65
CA GLU A 33 5.00 -2.61 5.06
C GLU A 33 5.38 -3.95 5.71
N GLU A 34 5.23 -5.06 5.00
CA GLU A 34 5.68 -6.39 5.45
C GLU A 34 7.19 -6.42 5.75
N VAL A 35 8.01 -5.80 4.89
CA VAL A 35 9.46 -5.67 5.12
C VAL A 35 9.77 -4.71 6.25
N ILE A 36 9.09 -3.56 6.32
CA ILE A 36 9.29 -2.57 7.38
C ILE A 36 9.00 -3.18 8.76
N MET A 37 8.00 -4.05 8.88
CA MET A 37 7.72 -4.77 10.12
C MET A 37 8.89 -5.62 10.61
N LEU A 38 9.69 -6.20 9.70
CA LEU A 38 10.86 -7.00 10.05
C LEU A 38 12.01 -6.17 10.63
N ILE A 39 12.06 -4.88 10.30
CA ILE A 39 13.17 -3.97 10.66
C ILE A 39 12.75 -2.87 11.64
N ARG A 40 11.52 -2.95 12.17
CA ARG A 40 10.95 -1.93 13.05
C ARG A 40 11.84 -1.72 14.28
N GLY A 41 12.13 -0.46 14.60
CA GLY A 41 13.02 -0.09 15.71
C GLY A 41 14.51 -0.11 15.37
N THR A 42 14.88 -0.45 14.13
CA THR A 42 16.26 -0.39 13.63
C THR A 42 16.47 0.74 12.62
N ASP A 43 15.44 1.55 12.37
CA ASP A 43 15.38 2.64 11.39
C ASP A 43 16.44 3.73 11.61
N GLN A 44 16.88 3.93 12.85
CA GLN A 44 17.95 4.88 13.20
C GLN A 44 19.36 4.26 13.06
N THR A 45 19.47 2.96 12.80
CA THR A 45 20.76 2.30 12.61
C THR A 45 21.25 2.48 11.16
N PRO A 46 22.57 2.42 10.89
CA PRO A 46 23.08 2.45 9.51
C PRO A 46 22.46 1.37 8.62
N TYR A 47 22.13 0.20 9.18
CA TYR A 47 21.49 -0.87 8.45
C TYR A 47 20.03 -0.54 8.09
N GLY A 48 19.24 -0.03 9.05
CA GLY A 48 17.86 0.41 8.78
C GLY A 48 17.82 1.51 7.72
N GLN A 49 18.73 2.49 7.79
CA GLN A 49 18.87 3.56 6.80
C GLN A 49 19.24 3.02 5.41
N LEU A 50 20.12 2.01 5.33
CA LEU A 50 20.45 1.35 4.07
C LEU A 50 19.21 0.68 3.46
N LEU A 51 18.43 -0.04 4.26
CA LEU A 51 17.20 -0.68 3.78
C LEU A 51 16.17 0.34 3.30
N LEU A 52 15.97 1.43 4.05
CA LEU A 52 15.07 2.52 3.64
C LEU A 52 15.52 3.14 2.31
N ARG A 53 16.82 3.31 2.08
CA ARG A 53 17.35 3.78 0.79
C ARG A 53 17.04 2.80 -0.35
N ILE A 54 17.22 1.50 -0.13
CA ILE A 54 16.91 0.49 -1.14
C ILE A 54 15.41 0.47 -1.43
N LEU A 55 14.56 0.58 -0.41
CA LEU A 55 13.11 0.70 -0.56
C LEU A 55 12.71 1.94 -1.35
N ARG A 56 13.31 3.09 -1.05
CA ARG A 56 13.09 4.34 -1.79
C ARG A 56 13.45 4.19 -3.28
N ASN A 57 14.49 3.41 -3.59
CA ASN A 57 14.90 3.10 -4.97
C ASN A 57 13.96 2.12 -5.71
N LYS A 58 13.01 1.49 -5.00
CA LYS A 58 11.94 0.72 -5.66
C LYS A 58 10.83 1.62 -6.19
N VAL A 59 10.75 2.87 -5.74
CA VAL A 59 9.93 3.91 -6.38
C VAL A 59 10.76 4.52 -7.51
N ILE A 60 10.25 4.45 -8.74
CA ILE A 60 11.00 4.83 -9.94
C ILE A 60 10.13 5.69 -10.88
N GLY A 61 10.74 6.24 -11.92
CA GLY A 61 10.04 7.02 -12.95
C GLY A 61 9.29 8.23 -12.38
N LYS A 62 8.06 8.47 -12.85
CA LYS A 62 7.26 9.64 -12.43
C LYS A 62 7.00 9.68 -10.93
N ALA A 63 6.82 8.52 -10.30
CA ALA A 63 6.63 8.46 -8.85
C ALA A 63 7.87 8.92 -8.09
N ASP A 64 9.07 8.59 -8.59
CA ASP A 64 10.33 9.05 -8.02
C ASP A 64 10.49 10.57 -8.15
N GLU A 65 10.23 11.10 -9.36
CA GLU A 65 10.27 12.54 -9.63
C GLU A 65 9.37 13.32 -8.68
N VAL A 66 8.14 12.84 -8.44
CA VAL A 66 7.19 13.47 -7.51
C VAL A 66 7.72 13.46 -6.09
N LEU A 67 8.30 12.36 -5.62
CA LEU A 67 8.87 12.31 -4.27
C LEU A 67 10.07 13.25 -4.11
N ASN A 68 10.88 13.41 -5.15
CA ASN A 68 12.00 14.36 -5.17
C ASN A 68 11.50 15.82 -5.15
N MET A 69 10.45 16.14 -5.92
CA MET A 69 9.83 17.47 -5.91
C MET A 69 9.23 17.86 -4.56
N LEU A 70 8.72 16.87 -3.81
CA LEU A 70 8.14 17.06 -2.48
C LEU A 70 9.19 17.11 -1.36
N ASP A 71 10.49 17.02 -1.69
CA ASP A 71 11.59 16.88 -0.72
C ASP A 71 11.29 15.79 0.34
N THR A 72 10.84 14.63 -0.15
CA THR A 72 10.33 13.56 0.71
C THR A 72 11.46 13.01 1.57
N LYS A 73 11.29 13.05 2.90
CA LYS A 73 12.23 12.46 3.86
C LYS A 73 12.43 10.97 3.61
N LEU A 74 13.63 10.47 3.90
CA LEU A 74 13.98 9.06 3.84
C LEU A 74 13.43 8.30 5.07
N GLU A 75 12.11 8.29 5.17
CA GLU A 75 11.32 7.65 6.23
C GLU A 75 10.13 6.98 5.55
N TRP A 76 9.80 5.74 5.95
CA TRP A 76 8.75 5.00 5.26
C TRP A 76 7.39 5.69 5.32
N ASP A 77 7.00 6.24 6.48
CA ASP A 77 5.72 6.93 6.63
C ASP A 77 5.64 8.15 5.69
N SER A 78 6.71 8.95 5.61
CA SER A 78 6.82 10.08 4.69
C SER A 78 6.67 9.65 3.23
N ILE A 79 7.38 8.60 2.81
CA ILE A 79 7.29 8.05 1.45
C ILE A 79 5.87 7.55 1.16
N ARG A 80 5.31 6.72 2.03
CA ARG A 80 3.97 6.13 1.89
C ARG A 80 2.90 7.20 1.76
N ASP A 81 2.94 8.20 2.64
CA ASP A 81 1.88 9.20 2.72
C ASP A 81 1.93 10.15 1.52
N ASN A 82 3.12 10.51 1.04
CA ASN A 82 3.27 11.28 -0.21
C ASN A 82 2.82 10.47 -1.44
N LEU A 83 3.16 9.19 -1.53
CA LEU A 83 2.66 8.33 -2.60
C LEU A 83 1.14 8.18 -2.56
N LYS A 84 0.56 7.98 -1.37
CA LYS A 84 -0.90 7.96 -1.19
C LYS A 84 -1.53 9.27 -1.62
N ARG A 85 -0.98 10.42 -1.19
CA ARG A 85 -1.51 11.73 -1.55
C ARG A 85 -1.58 11.94 -3.07
N MET A 86 -0.57 11.46 -3.79
CA MET A 86 -0.40 11.72 -5.22
C MET A 86 -1.05 10.66 -6.12
N TYR A 87 -1.04 9.39 -5.70
CA TYR A 87 -1.42 8.25 -6.53
C TYR A 87 -2.58 7.42 -5.98
N SER A 88 -3.12 7.74 -4.80
CA SER A 88 -4.39 7.11 -4.39
C SER A 88 -5.43 7.48 -5.42
N CYS A 89 -6.00 6.46 -6.07
CA CYS A 89 -7.13 6.66 -6.94
C CYS A 89 -8.23 7.34 -6.13
N LYS A 90 -8.42 8.65 -6.33
CA LYS A 90 -9.60 9.34 -5.84
C LYS A 90 -10.75 8.72 -6.62
N LYS A 91 -11.36 7.64 -6.10
CA LYS A 91 -12.69 7.24 -6.57
C LYS A 91 -13.53 8.50 -6.42
N SER A 92 -13.89 9.11 -7.54
CA SER A 92 -14.75 10.29 -7.51
C SER A 92 -16.08 9.85 -6.88
N GLU A 93 -16.67 10.69 -6.03
CA GLU A 93 -17.99 10.45 -5.41
C GLU A 93 -19.03 9.83 -6.38
N PRO A 94 -19.12 10.24 -7.66
CA PRO A 94 -20.03 9.63 -8.62
C PRO A 94 -19.81 8.12 -8.83
N ILE A 95 -18.56 7.65 -8.82
CA ILE A 95 -18.23 6.23 -8.99
C ILE A 95 -18.69 5.46 -7.75
N LEU A 96 -18.44 5.99 -6.55
CA LEU A 96 -18.89 5.39 -5.29
C LEU A 96 -20.42 5.33 -5.21
N ILE A 97 -21.12 6.40 -5.61
CA ILE A 97 -22.59 6.45 -5.68
C ILE A 97 -23.10 5.42 -6.69
N SER A 98 -22.46 5.30 -7.86
CA SER A 98 -22.84 4.31 -8.86
C SER A 98 -22.60 2.87 -8.40
N GLU A 99 -21.55 2.60 -7.61
CA GLU A 99 -21.29 1.28 -7.03
C GLU A 99 -22.30 0.91 -5.94
N ILE A 100 -22.74 1.88 -5.13
CA ILE A 100 -23.79 1.70 -4.10
C ILE A 100 -25.16 1.45 -4.76
N GLN A 101 -25.51 2.22 -5.78
CA GLN A 101 -26.79 2.09 -6.48
C GLN A 101 -26.90 0.80 -7.30
N ASN A 102 -25.78 0.21 -7.70
CA ASN A 102 -25.73 -1.03 -8.48
C ASN A 102 -25.49 -2.30 -7.63
N GLN A 103 -25.59 -2.23 -6.29
CA GLN A 103 -25.65 -3.45 -5.50
C GLN A 103 -26.97 -4.18 -5.77
N PRO A 104 -26.96 -5.49 -6.08
CA PRO A 104 -28.20 -6.25 -6.18
C PRO A 104 -28.88 -6.23 -4.82
N VAL A 105 -30.09 -5.69 -4.77
CA VAL A 105 -30.98 -5.82 -3.60
C VAL A 105 -31.15 -7.32 -3.37
N PHE A 106 -30.49 -7.86 -2.35
CA PHE A 106 -30.84 -9.19 -1.86
C PHE A 106 -32.31 -9.09 -1.45
N PRO A 107 -33.23 -9.87 -2.06
CA PRO A 107 -34.60 -9.86 -1.62
C PRO A 107 -34.58 -10.37 -0.18
N SER A 108 -34.86 -9.47 0.76
CA SER A 108 -35.19 -9.84 2.14
C SER A 108 -36.32 -10.86 2.04
N GLY A 109 -35.99 -12.12 2.32
CA GLY A 109 -36.93 -13.23 2.29
C GLY A 109 -38.08 -12.91 3.23
N ASN A 110 -39.29 -12.73 2.66
CA ASN A 110 -40.51 -12.84 3.43
C ASN A 110 -40.66 -14.30 3.85
N CYS A 111 -40.16 -14.66 5.02
CA CYS A 111 -40.62 -15.83 5.75
C CYS A 111 -42.07 -15.59 6.20
N SER A 112 -43.04 -15.92 5.35
CA SER A 112 -44.42 -16.16 5.79
C SER A 112 -44.50 -17.58 6.36
N MET A 113 -44.40 -17.71 7.69
CA MET A 113 -44.91 -18.89 8.38
C MET A 113 -46.44 -18.84 8.34
N LYS A 114 -47.07 -19.73 7.55
CA LYS A 114 -48.48 -20.11 7.75
C LYS A 114 -48.51 -21.19 8.84
N LEU A 115 -49.27 -20.96 9.90
CA LEU A 115 -49.67 -22.04 10.82
C LEU A 115 -50.69 -22.94 10.09
N PRO A 116 -50.63 -24.27 10.25
CA PRO A 116 -51.69 -25.16 9.78
C PRO A 116 -52.91 -25.10 10.71
N ASP A 117 -54.09 -25.28 10.11
CA ASP A 117 -55.40 -25.37 10.78
C ASP A 117 -55.48 -26.55 11.77
#